data_AF-A0A0D2H1U8-F1
#
_entry.id   AF-A0A0D2H1U8-F1
#
_cell.length_a   1.000
_cell.length_b   1.000
_cell.length_c   1.000
_cell.angle_alpha   90.00
_cell.angle_beta   90.00
_cell.angle_gamma   90.00
#
_symmetry.space_group_name_H-M   'P 1'
#
loop_
_entity.id
_entity.type
_entity.pdbx_description
1 polymer ?
#
loop_
_entity_poly.entity_id
_entity_poly.type
_entity_poly.pdbx_seq_one_letter_code
_entity_poly.pdbx_strand_id
1 'polypeptide(L)'
;MPSSPLLTQLKEGDIIKEKVWSVTLLDAETGILSLGGTIAKEVEEVKIRGEVELKYFGDPAVTAEWVSEQVMAQLQGAMPADIPWKQHFKWTEVKGAAGWWTALMKGVWVNGAKVLKNQPILFDINVPFILAPPLAAQRFYDSIGGTKRLPRPYDFFFAFPCFNEVHVAFEIAGQNFPTMQGQGTWADGLHGPAGGRLSLGKLGDGSGYCVGSVVETRMGQKREWLESGMKDVWVLGEPFFRGLGVAFDIDKERVGVRMY
;
A
#
# COMPACT_ATOMS: atom_id res chain seq x y z
N MET A 1 19.01 21.83 -21.26
CA MET A 1 18.96 21.52 -19.82
C MET A 1 17.64 20.80 -19.55
N PRO A 2 17.60 19.73 -18.75
CA PRO A 2 16.32 19.15 -18.35
C PRO A 2 15.51 20.21 -17.60
N SER A 3 14.19 20.25 -17.84
CA SER A 3 13.28 21.13 -17.11
C SER A 3 13.24 20.75 -15.63
N SER A 4 13.06 21.75 -14.76
CA SER A 4 12.89 21.52 -13.32
C SER A 4 11.73 20.55 -13.06
N PRO A 5 11.78 19.69 -12.03
CA PRO A 5 10.66 18.83 -11.66
C PRO A 5 9.38 19.62 -11.39
N LEU A 6 8.20 19.06 -11.69
CA LEU A 6 6.91 19.74 -11.56
C LEU A 6 6.68 20.35 -10.18
N LEU A 7 6.93 19.59 -9.09
CA LEU A 7 6.77 20.08 -7.72
C LEU A 7 7.65 21.29 -7.40
N THR A 8 8.85 21.36 -7.99
CA THR A 8 9.73 22.53 -7.87
C THR A 8 9.10 23.73 -8.57
N GLN A 9 8.60 23.56 -9.80
CA GLN A 9 7.92 24.64 -10.53
C GLN A 9 6.69 25.16 -9.77
N LEU A 10 5.87 24.27 -9.23
CA LEU A 10 4.69 24.63 -8.44
C LEU A 10 5.06 25.38 -7.15
N LYS A 11 6.17 24.99 -6.50
CA LYS A 11 6.66 25.65 -5.29
C LYS A 11 7.23 27.04 -5.60
N GLU A 12 7.98 27.18 -6.69
CA GLU A 12 8.54 28.46 -7.15
C GLU A 12 7.44 29.43 -7.59
N GLY A 13 6.34 28.91 -8.14
CA GLY A 13 5.14 29.70 -8.47
C GLY A 13 4.20 29.99 -7.30
N ASP A 14 4.58 29.65 -6.06
CA ASP A 14 3.76 29.80 -4.84
C ASP A 14 2.37 29.13 -4.89
N ILE A 15 2.22 28.11 -5.74
CA ILE A 15 0.97 27.32 -5.88
C ILE A 15 0.86 26.31 -4.73
N ILE A 16 1.99 25.74 -4.31
CA ILE A 16 2.07 24.81 -3.19
C ILE A 16 3.02 25.33 -2.10
N LYS A 17 2.69 25.03 -0.84
CA LYS A 17 3.53 25.44 0.30
C LYS A 17 4.71 24.52 0.54
N GLU A 18 4.60 23.24 0.18
CA GLU A 18 5.61 22.22 0.48
C GLU A 18 5.85 21.34 -0.75
N LYS A 19 7.08 20.86 -0.97
CA LYS A 19 7.35 19.88 -2.05
C LYS A 19 7.00 18.47 -1.58
N VAL A 20 5.73 18.29 -1.26
CA VAL A 20 5.13 17.01 -0.86
C VAL A 20 4.14 16.58 -1.93
N TRP A 21 4.08 15.28 -2.20
CA TRP A 21 2.95 14.70 -2.90
C TRP A 21 2.47 13.45 -2.18
N SER A 22 1.23 13.06 -2.37
CA SER A 22 0.71 11.82 -1.79
C SER A 22 -0.22 11.11 -2.73
N VAL A 23 -0.33 9.79 -2.57
CA VAL A 23 -1.31 8.97 -3.24
C VAL A 23 -2.18 8.24 -2.24
N THR A 24 -3.47 8.17 -2.54
CA THR A 24 -4.44 7.32 -1.85
C THR A 24 -5.29 6.65 -2.92
N LEU A 25 -5.24 5.32 -2.97
CA LEU A 25 -6.10 4.52 -3.86
C LEU A 25 -7.43 4.26 -3.13
N LEU A 26 -8.53 4.65 -3.76
CA LEU A 26 -9.87 4.53 -3.18
C LEU A 26 -10.47 3.16 -3.52
N ASP A 27 -10.26 2.71 -4.76
CA ASP A 27 -10.71 1.41 -5.25
C ASP A 27 -9.77 0.90 -6.36
N ALA A 28 -10.22 -0.05 -7.17
CA ALA A 28 -9.43 -0.65 -8.25
C ALA A 28 -9.29 0.25 -9.49
N GLU A 29 -10.09 1.30 -9.61
CA GLU A 29 -10.19 2.17 -10.78
C GLU A 29 -9.91 3.65 -10.44
N THR A 30 -10.09 4.04 -9.18
CA THR A 30 -10.00 5.43 -8.73
C THR A 30 -9.00 5.63 -7.60
N GLY A 31 -8.36 6.80 -7.62
CA GLY A 31 -7.41 7.23 -6.62
C GLY A 31 -7.17 8.73 -6.72
N ILE A 32 -6.53 9.29 -5.70
CA ILE A 32 -6.24 10.70 -5.61
C ILE A 32 -4.73 10.89 -5.51
N LEU A 33 -4.19 11.69 -6.44
CA LEU A 33 -2.85 12.25 -6.37
C LEU A 33 -2.96 13.69 -5.84
N SER A 34 -2.36 13.95 -4.69
CA SER A 34 -2.30 15.28 -4.08
C SER A 34 -0.92 15.88 -4.25
N LEU A 35 -0.85 17.18 -4.57
CA LEU A 35 0.39 17.95 -4.66
C LEU A 35 0.35 19.07 -3.62
N GLY A 36 1.44 19.27 -2.88
CA GLY A 36 1.56 20.27 -1.83
C GLY A 36 1.04 19.86 -0.45
N GLY A 37 0.53 18.64 -0.31
CA GLY A 37 -0.11 18.16 0.92
C GLY A 37 -0.68 16.75 0.77
N THR A 38 -1.70 16.44 1.58
CA THR A 38 -2.38 15.13 1.61
C THR A 38 -3.87 15.31 1.81
N ILE A 39 -4.68 14.32 1.43
CA ILE A 39 -6.12 14.26 1.71
C ILE A 39 -6.48 13.55 3.02
N ALA A 40 -5.53 13.42 3.95
CA ALA A 40 -5.72 12.57 5.12
C ALA A 40 -6.93 13.00 5.98
N LYS A 41 -7.20 14.30 6.07
CA LYS A 41 -8.32 14.84 6.83
C LYS A 41 -9.65 14.56 6.14
N GLU A 42 -9.71 14.77 4.82
CA GLU A 42 -10.88 14.56 3.99
C GLU A 42 -11.29 13.08 3.98
N VAL A 43 -10.31 12.17 3.90
CA VAL A 43 -10.56 10.72 3.99
C VAL A 43 -11.10 10.34 5.37
N GLU A 44 -10.54 10.89 6.45
CA GLU A 44 -11.02 10.64 7.81
C GLU A 44 -12.45 11.16 8.01
N GLU A 45 -12.75 12.36 7.50
CA GLU A 45 -14.10 12.94 7.55
C GLU A 45 -15.12 12.06 6.82
N VAL A 46 -14.80 11.61 5.60
CA VAL A 46 -15.69 10.75 4.80
C VAL A 46 -15.92 9.41 5.51
N LYS A 47 -14.88 8.82 6.10
CA LYS A 47 -15.00 7.58 6.88
C LYS A 47 -15.94 7.76 8.07
N ILE A 48 -15.71 8.76 8.89
CA ILE A 48 -16.53 9.07 10.07
C ILE A 48 -17.98 9.34 9.64
N ARG A 49 -18.18 10.13 8.59
CA ARG A 49 -19.52 10.41 8.04
C ARG A 49 -20.23 9.14 7.62
N GLY A 50 -19.56 8.27 6.85
CA GLY A 50 -20.13 6.99 6.44
C GLY A 50 -20.53 6.11 7.63
N GLU A 51 -19.69 6.02 8.66
CA GLU A 51 -20.00 5.27 9.89
C GLU A 51 -21.21 5.85 10.64
N VAL A 52 -21.29 7.18 10.76
CA VAL A 52 -22.43 7.86 11.40
C VAL A 52 -23.70 7.63 10.59
N GLU A 53 -23.70 7.91 9.29
CA GLU A 53 -24.88 7.76 8.43
C GLU A 53 -25.39 6.31 8.40
N LEU A 54 -24.50 5.33 8.33
CA LEU A 54 -24.87 3.91 8.38
C LEU A 54 -25.47 3.51 9.73
N LYS A 55 -24.89 3.98 10.83
CA LYS A 55 -25.36 3.65 12.18
C LYS A 55 -26.77 4.15 12.46
N TYR A 56 -27.14 5.29 11.88
CA TYR A 56 -28.44 5.94 12.07
C TYR A 56 -29.33 5.88 10.82
N PHE A 57 -29.02 4.97 9.89
CA PHE A 57 -29.78 4.84 8.66
C PHE A 57 -31.25 4.50 8.94
N GLY A 58 -32.16 5.33 8.41
CA GLY A 58 -33.60 5.16 8.58
C GLY A 58 -34.20 5.74 9.86
N ASP A 59 -33.40 6.41 10.70
CA ASP A 59 -33.91 7.16 11.86
C ASP A 59 -34.50 8.52 11.40
N PRO A 60 -35.81 8.74 11.53
CA PRO A 60 -36.46 9.98 11.09
C PRO A 60 -36.08 11.20 11.95
N ALA A 61 -35.47 11.02 13.12
CA ALA A 61 -35.00 12.11 13.97
C ALA A 61 -33.62 12.64 13.55
N VAL A 62 -32.92 11.93 12.67
CA VAL A 62 -31.56 12.27 12.25
C VAL A 62 -31.57 13.14 11.00
N THR A 63 -31.13 14.38 11.14
CA THR A 63 -31.00 15.35 10.05
C THR A 63 -29.55 15.44 9.56
N ALA A 64 -29.34 16.04 8.38
CA ALA A 64 -28.01 16.24 7.80
C ALA A 64 -27.12 17.17 8.65
N GLU A 65 -27.74 18.14 9.33
CA GLU A 65 -27.07 19.05 10.27
C GLU A 65 -26.56 18.27 11.49
N TRP A 66 -27.40 17.43 12.08
CA TRP A 66 -27.01 16.59 13.21
C TRP A 66 -25.87 15.64 12.84
N VAL A 67 -25.93 15.01 11.66
CA VAL A 67 -24.83 14.16 11.15
C VAL A 67 -23.55 14.98 11.06
N SER A 68 -23.61 16.18 10.50
CA SER A 68 -22.43 17.04 10.35
C SER A 68 -21.84 17.47 11.71
N GLU A 69 -22.67 17.76 12.71
CA GLU A 69 -22.21 18.03 14.08
C GLU A 69 -21.49 16.82 14.70
N GLN A 70 -22.05 15.61 14.54
CA GLN A 70 -21.41 14.38 15.03
C GLN A 70 -20.08 14.10 14.33
N VAL A 71 -20.03 14.30 13.01
CA VAL A 71 -18.82 14.13 12.20
C VAL A 71 -17.74 15.10 12.66
N MET A 72 -18.06 16.38 12.85
CA MET A 72 -17.09 17.38 13.30
C MET A 72 -16.56 17.08 14.71
N ALA A 73 -17.43 16.65 15.63
CA ALA A 73 -17.03 16.29 16.97
C ALA A 73 -16.06 15.08 16.98
N GLN A 74 -16.37 14.03 16.21
CA GLN A 74 -15.52 12.85 16.10
C GLN A 74 -14.22 13.14 15.34
N LEU A 75 -14.28 13.94 14.27
CA LEU A 75 -13.11 14.34 13.49
C LEU A 75 -12.13 15.16 14.35
N GLN A 76 -12.62 16.05 15.20
CA GLN A 76 -11.78 16.79 16.13
C GLN A 76 -11.09 15.87 17.15
N GLY A 77 -11.67 14.72 17.49
CA GLY A 77 -11.03 13.70 18.32
C GLY A 77 -9.99 12.88 17.56
N ALA A 78 -10.26 12.52 16.30
CA ALA A 78 -9.38 11.67 15.48
C ALA A 78 -8.21 12.45 14.84
N MET A 79 -8.49 13.66 14.36
CA MET A 79 -7.54 14.57 13.70
C MET A 79 -7.76 16.01 14.19
N PRO A 80 -7.29 16.34 15.40
CA PRO A 80 -7.37 17.69 15.95
C PRO A 80 -6.73 18.74 15.03
N ALA A 81 -7.42 19.87 14.82
CA ALA A 81 -6.96 20.91 13.89
C ALA A 81 -5.60 21.55 14.24
N ASP A 82 -5.17 21.47 15.50
CA ASP A 82 -3.89 21.97 16.00
C ASP A 82 -2.73 20.99 15.76
N ILE A 83 -3.02 19.73 15.42
CA ILE A 83 -2.01 18.73 15.09
C ILE A 83 -1.72 18.79 13.58
N PRO A 84 -0.46 19.06 13.17
CA PRO A 84 -0.10 19.05 11.76
C PRO A 84 -0.32 17.67 11.12
N TRP A 85 -0.85 17.65 9.89
CA TRP A 85 -1.10 16.41 9.13
C TRP A 85 0.09 15.44 9.12
N LYS A 86 1.34 15.96 9.14
CA LYS A 86 2.57 15.15 9.18
C LYS A 86 2.64 14.21 10.39
N GLN A 87 2.07 14.57 11.54
CA GLN A 87 2.11 13.73 12.74
C GLN A 87 1.15 12.53 12.64
N HIS A 88 0.22 12.57 11.69
CA HIS A 88 -0.73 11.51 11.39
C HIS A 88 -0.18 10.43 10.44
N PHE A 89 1.08 10.55 10.02
CA PHE A 89 1.81 9.59 9.19
C PHE A 89 3.01 9.01 9.96
N LYS A 90 3.38 7.76 9.65
CA LYS A 90 4.67 7.19 10.07
C LYS A 90 5.70 7.36 8.99
N TRP A 91 6.82 7.98 9.34
CA TRP A 91 7.85 8.37 8.38
C TRP A 91 9.05 7.43 8.41
N THR A 92 9.53 7.06 7.22
CA THR A 92 10.84 6.44 7.02
C THR A 92 11.67 7.34 6.13
N GLU A 93 12.96 7.43 6.42
CA GLU A 93 13.93 8.12 5.57
C GLU A 93 14.12 7.37 4.26
N VAL A 94 14.30 8.13 3.18
CA VAL A 94 14.75 7.61 1.90
C VAL A 94 16.22 7.25 2.01
N LYS A 95 16.60 6.07 1.52
CA LYS A 95 17.96 5.54 1.53
C LYS A 95 18.25 4.85 0.22
N GLY A 96 19.21 5.35 -0.55
CA GLY A 96 19.62 4.75 -1.81
C GLY A 96 20.07 5.78 -2.83
N ALA A 97 19.94 5.44 -4.12
CA ALA A 97 20.31 6.33 -5.21
C ALA A 97 19.37 7.54 -5.28
N ALA A 98 19.94 8.73 -5.54
CA ALA A 98 19.17 9.95 -5.71
C ALA A 98 18.11 9.78 -6.81
N GLY A 99 16.92 10.33 -6.56
CA GLY A 99 15.77 10.24 -7.48
C GLY A 99 14.89 9.01 -7.29
N TRP A 100 15.24 8.07 -6.39
CA TRP A 100 14.44 6.89 -6.10
C TRP A 100 13.87 6.92 -4.68
N TRP A 101 12.60 6.56 -4.54
CA TRP A 101 11.92 6.42 -3.25
C TRP A 101 12.26 5.07 -2.61
N THR A 102 13.52 4.92 -2.22
CA THR A 102 14.05 3.70 -1.64
C THR A 102 14.10 3.79 -0.12
N ALA A 103 13.82 2.71 0.60
CA ALA A 103 13.87 2.67 2.06
C ALA A 103 14.20 1.25 2.56
N LEU A 104 14.26 1.09 3.88
CA LEU A 104 14.42 -0.22 4.52
C LEU A 104 13.12 -0.68 5.16
N MET A 105 12.54 -1.75 4.64
CA MET A 105 11.44 -2.47 5.27
C MET A 105 12.01 -3.42 6.33
N LYS A 106 11.69 -3.18 7.59
CA LYS A 106 12.30 -3.90 8.73
C LYS A 106 11.87 -5.36 8.79
N GLY A 107 10.71 -5.70 8.26
CA GLY A 107 10.23 -7.06 8.21
C GLY A 107 9.02 -7.26 7.31
N VAL A 108 8.89 -8.50 6.83
CA VAL A 108 7.68 -9.02 6.20
C VAL A 108 7.06 -10.01 7.17
N TRP A 109 5.78 -9.83 7.46
CA TRP A 109 5.02 -10.67 8.37
C TRP A 109 3.95 -11.42 7.60
N VAL A 110 3.82 -12.72 7.85
CA VAL A 110 2.77 -13.59 7.33
C VAL A 110 2.13 -14.30 8.51
N ASN A 111 0.82 -14.16 8.68
CA ASN A 111 0.05 -14.75 9.79
C ASN A 111 0.66 -14.47 11.17
N GLY A 112 1.14 -13.23 11.38
CA GLY A 112 1.76 -12.80 12.64
C GLY A 112 3.20 -13.27 12.87
N ALA A 113 3.78 -14.07 11.98
CA ALA A 113 5.19 -14.48 12.03
C ALA A 113 6.05 -13.61 11.10
N LYS A 114 7.19 -13.11 11.60
CA LYS A 114 8.16 -12.36 10.79
C LYS A 114 8.99 -13.31 9.95
N VAL A 115 8.71 -13.40 8.65
CA VAL A 115 9.33 -14.36 7.71
C VAL A 115 10.58 -13.80 7.02
N LEU A 116 10.68 -12.48 6.90
CA LEU A 116 11.84 -11.77 6.35
C LEU A 116 12.20 -10.56 7.22
N LYS A 117 13.47 -10.16 7.20
CA LYS A 117 14.01 -9.03 7.98
C LYS A 117 14.85 -8.14 7.08
N ASN A 118 14.83 -6.83 7.33
CA ASN A 118 15.73 -5.85 6.71
C ASN A 118 15.79 -5.97 5.17
N GLN A 119 14.65 -5.78 4.52
CA GLN A 119 14.50 -5.85 3.08
C GLN A 119 14.61 -4.43 2.48
N PRO A 120 15.56 -4.15 1.57
CA PRO A 120 15.54 -2.89 0.85
C PRO A 120 14.33 -2.86 -0.08
N ILE A 121 13.61 -1.75 -0.07
CA ILE A 121 12.39 -1.54 -0.84
C ILE A 121 12.50 -0.30 -1.71
N LEU A 122 11.81 -0.32 -2.84
CA LEU A 122 11.48 0.83 -3.68
C LEU A 122 9.95 0.99 -3.65
N PHE A 123 9.46 2.18 -3.36
CA PHE A 123 8.05 2.53 -3.53
C PHE A 123 7.82 2.96 -4.99
N ASP A 124 7.05 2.19 -5.75
CA ASP A 124 6.72 2.53 -7.14
C ASP A 124 5.30 2.12 -7.50
N ILE A 125 4.39 3.07 -7.40
CA ILE A 125 2.97 2.85 -7.67
C ILE A 125 2.67 2.41 -9.11
N ASN A 126 3.58 2.67 -10.07
CA ASN A 126 3.36 2.30 -11.47
C ASN A 126 3.57 0.80 -11.72
N VAL A 127 4.10 0.08 -10.73
CA VAL A 127 4.26 -1.38 -10.80
C VAL A 127 2.97 -2.05 -10.33
N PRO A 128 2.30 -2.87 -11.16
CA PRO A 128 1.00 -3.45 -10.81
C PRO A 128 1.07 -4.60 -9.80
N PHE A 129 2.27 -4.99 -9.38
CA PHE A 129 2.53 -6.13 -8.47
C PHE A 129 3.49 -5.73 -7.37
N ILE A 130 3.62 -6.57 -6.35
CA ILE A 130 4.78 -6.48 -5.45
C ILE A 130 5.87 -7.36 -6.03
N LEU A 131 6.99 -6.75 -6.40
CA LEU A 131 8.13 -7.49 -6.93
C LEU A 131 9.09 -7.85 -5.80
N ALA A 132 9.39 -9.13 -5.66
CA ALA A 132 10.26 -9.66 -4.63
C ALA A 132 11.47 -10.38 -5.24
N PRO A 133 12.69 -10.22 -4.68
CA PRO A 133 13.85 -11.00 -5.10
C PRO A 133 13.60 -12.51 -4.96
N PRO A 134 14.26 -13.40 -5.72
CA PRO A 134 13.88 -14.82 -5.79
C PRO A 134 13.86 -15.54 -4.45
N LEU A 135 14.90 -15.34 -3.62
CA LEU A 135 14.96 -15.95 -2.29
C LEU A 135 13.86 -15.40 -1.36
N ALA A 136 13.51 -14.13 -1.51
CA ALA A 136 12.52 -13.47 -0.68
C ALA A 136 11.09 -13.88 -1.08
N ALA A 137 10.81 -13.95 -2.39
CA ALA A 137 9.55 -14.47 -2.94
C ALA A 137 9.34 -15.93 -2.50
N GLN A 138 10.36 -16.77 -2.64
CA GLN A 138 10.31 -18.16 -2.21
C GLN A 138 10.01 -18.28 -0.71
N ARG A 139 10.77 -17.60 0.17
CA ARG A 139 10.53 -17.62 1.62
C ARG A 139 9.16 -17.10 2.02
N PHE A 140 8.65 -16.09 1.30
CA PHE A 140 7.31 -15.57 1.51
C PHE A 140 6.25 -16.65 1.23
N TYR A 141 6.30 -17.30 0.06
CA TYR A 141 5.31 -18.34 -0.26
C TYR A 141 5.50 -19.63 0.54
N ASP A 142 6.74 -20.03 0.85
CA ASP A 142 7.01 -21.19 1.72
C ASP A 142 6.39 -21.04 3.12
N SER A 143 6.09 -19.80 3.55
CA SER A 143 5.39 -19.51 4.80
C SER A 143 3.87 -19.64 4.73
N ILE A 144 3.31 -19.83 3.53
CA ILE A 144 1.88 -19.99 3.27
C ILE A 144 1.63 -21.47 2.91
N GLY A 145 0.75 -22.14 3.67
CA GLY A 145 0.47 -23.55 3.46
C GLY A 145 -0.08 -23.86 2.06
N GLY A 146 0.46 -24.89 1.40
CA GLY A 146 -0.06 -25.38 0.12
C GLY A 146 0.34 -24.55 -1.11
N THR A 147 1.30 -23.64 -1.00
CA THR A 147 1.78 -22.90 -2.18
C THR A 147 2.56 -23.76 -3.16
N LYS A 148 2.55 -23.36 -4.43
CA LYS A 148 3.40 -23.93 -5.48
C LYS A 148 3.86 -22.86 -6.46
N ARG A 149 5.11 -22.96 -6.93
CA ARG A 149 5.59 -22.16 -8.07
C ARG A 149 4.90 -22.64 -9.34
N LEU A 150 4.55 -21.72 -10.24
CA LEU A 150 3.99 -22.10 -11.53
C LEU A 150 5.08 -22.64 -12.48
N PRO A 151 4.73 -23.57 -13.39
CA PRO A 151 5.66 -24.03 -14.40
C PRO A 151 5.99 -22.90 -15.40
N ARG A 152 7.11 -23.07 -16.11
CA ARG A 152 7.48 -22.18 -17.21
C ARG A 152 6.35 -22.09 -18.26
N PRO A 153 6.11 -20.93 -18.87
CA PRO A 153 6.90 -19.69 -18.80
C PRO A 153 6.57 -18.76 -17.62
N TYR A 154 5.70 -19.18 -16.70
CA TYR A 154 5.20 -18.36 -15.59
C TYR A 154 5.93 -18.62 -14.27
N ASP A 155 7.18 -19.08 -14.31
CA ASP A 155 7.96 -19.50 -13.13
C ASP A 155 8.31 -18.36 -12.15
N PHE A 156 7.95 -17.13 -12.50
CA PHE A 156 8.01 -15.94 -11.64
C PHE A 156 6.81 -15.81 -10.71
N PHE A 157 5.71 -16.51 -11.01
CA PHE A 157 4.48 -16.50 -10.25
C PHE A 157 4.37 -17.73 -9.35
N PHE A 158 3.63 -17.55 -8.25
CA PHE A 158 3.29 -18.59 -7.32
C PHE A 158 1.78 -18.68 -7.21
N ALA A 159 1.28 -19.89 -6.98
CA ALA A 159 -0.10 -20.13 -6.64
C ALA A 159 -0.23 -20.56 -5.18
N PHE A 160 -1.33 -20.14 -4.57
CA PHE A 160 -1.71 -20.50 -3.21
C PHE A 160 -3.19 -20.95 -3.19
N PRO A 161 -3.62 -21.77 -2.21
CA PRO A 161 -5.03 -22.12 -2.08
C PRO A 161 -5.87 -20.86 -1.86
N CYS A 162 -6.89 -20.62 -2.70
CA CYS A 162 -7.70 -19.40 -2.66
C CYS A 162 -8.40 -19.19 -1.31
N PHE A 163 -8.75 -20.27 -0.62
CA PHE A 163 -9.49 -20.25 0.64
C PHE A 163 -8.59 -20.19 1.88
N ASN A 164 -7.29 -20.05 1.71
CA ASN A 164 -6.41 -19.83 2.85
C ASN A 164 -6.59 -18.42 3.38
N GLU A 165 -6.81 -18.33 4.69
CA GLU A 165 -6.67 -17.08 5.41
C GLU A 165 -5.19 -16.75 5.54
N VAL A 166 -4.78 -15.65 4.91
CA VAL A 166 -3.39 -15.18 4.91
C VAL A 166 -3.39 -13.71 5.29
N HIS A 167 -2.66 -13.32 6.32
CA HIS A 167 -2.51 -11.93 6.74
C HIS A 167 -1.08 -11.48 6.48
N VAL A 168 -0.90 -10.55 5.54
CA VAL A 168 0.42 -10.01 5.20
C VAL A 168 0.55 -8.60 5.73
N ALA A 169 1.61 -8.34 6.47
CA ALA A 169 1.97 -7.01 6.91
C ALA A 169 3.42 -6.67 6.60
N PHE A 170 3.65 -5.43 6.18
CA PHE A 170 4.99 -4.88 5.95
C PHE A 170 5.34 -3.91 7.07
N GLU A 171 6.53 -4.11 7.67
CA GLU A 171 7.02 -3.27 8.75
C GLU A 171 7.81 -2.08 8.19
N ILE A 172 7.17 -0.91 8.19
CA ILE A 172 7.72 0.35 7.67
C ILE A 172 7.70 1.36 8.80
N ALA A 173 8.75 2.16 8.94
CA ALA A 173 8.85 3.17 10.01
C ALA A 173 8.62 2.61 11.44
N GLY A 174 8.89 1.31 11.65
CA GLY A 174 8.66 0.63 12.93
C GLY A 174 7.20 0.25 13.24
N GLN A 175 6.30 0.37 12.27
CA GLN A 175 4.91 -0.04 12.38
C GLN A 175 4.58 -1.12 11.33
N ASN A 176 3.75 -2.09 11.72
CA ASN A 176 3.21 -3.09 10.81
C ASN A 176 1.98 -2.51 10.09
N PHE A 177 2.06 -2.42 8.76
CA PHE A 177 0.94 -2.04 7.91
C PHE A 177 0.34 -3.31 7.30
N PRO A 178 -0.95 -3.64 7.53
CA PRO A 178 -1.62 -4.75 6.89
C PRO A 178 -1.84 -4.39 5.42
N THR A 179 -1.06 -4.98 4.54
CA THR A 179 -1.02 -4.59 3.11
C THR A 179 -1.86 -5.51 2.25
N MET A 180 -1.87 -6.81 2.58
CA MET A 180 -2.63 -7.79 1.82
C MET A 180 -3.25 -8.82 2.75
N GLN A 181 -4.40 -9.31 2.33
CA GLN A 181 -5.09 -10.40 3.00
C GLN A 181 -5.55 -11.43 1.95
N GLY A 182 -5.51 -12.70 2.34
CA GLY A 182 -6.18 -13.80 1.67
C GLY A 182 -7.71 -13.64 1.76
N GLN A 183 -8.45 -14.65 1.30
CA GLN A 183 -9.90 -14.62 1.47
C GLN A 183 -10.24 -14.72 2.98
N GLY A 184 -10.97 -13.73 3.50
CA GLY A 184 -11.34 -13.65 4.91
C GLY A 184 -12.69 -14.29 5.23
N THR A 185 -13.71 -14.02 4.41
CA THR A 185 -15.08 -14.52 4.64
C THR A 185 -15.65 -15.32 3.46
N TRP A 186 -16.74 -16.06 3.72
CA TRP A 186 -17.51 -16.71 2.65
C TRP A 186 -18.10 -15.70 1.67
N ALA A 187 -18.52 -14.51 2.16
CA ALA A 187 -19.05 -13.44 1.33
C ALA A 187 -17.99 -12.87 0.37
N ASP A 188 -16.72 -12.77 0.82
CA ASP A 188 -15.59 -12.35 -0.02
C ASP A 188 -15.33 -13.34 -1.17
N GLY A 189 -15.67 -14.62 -0.99
CA GLY A 189 -15.57 -15.64 -2.04
C GLY A 189 -16.73 -15.66 -3.03
N LEU A 190 -17.90 -15.13 -2.62
CA LEU A 190 -19.09 -15.01 -3.46
C LEU A 190 -19.10 -13.72 -4.29
N HIS A 191 -18.56 -12.63 -3.75
CA HIS A 191 -18.65 -11.29 -4.36
C HIS A 191 -17.30 -10.60 -4.61
N GLY A 192 -16.22 -11.05 -3.98
CA GLY A 192 -14.86 -10.52 -4.15
C GLY A 192 -13.99 -11.40 -5.06
N PRO A 193 -12.79 -10.92 -5.45
CA PRO A 193 -11.83 -11.76 -6.15
C PRO A 193 -11.40 -12.90 -5.22
N ALA A 194 -11.51 -14.13 -5.70
CA ALA A 194 -11.07 -15.31 -4.93
C ALA A 194 -9.63 -15.13 -4.44
N GLY A 195 -9.36 -15.45 -3.18
CA GLY A 195 -8.04 -15.27 -2.57
C GLY A 195 -7.71 -13.87 -2.06
N GLY A 196 -8.67 -12.93 -2.07
CA GLY A 196 -8.50 -11.60 -1.44
C GLY A 196 -7.48 -10.70 -2.14
N ARG A 197 -6.96 -9.69 -1.44
CA ARG A 197 -5.98 -8.71 -1.97
C ARG A 197 -4.60 -9.32 -2.28
N LEU A 198 -4.29 -10.48 -1.72
CA LEU A 198 -3.09 -11.24 -2.08
C LEU A 198 -3.23 -11.92 -3.46
N SER A 199 -4.44 -12.03 -4.00
CA SER A 199 -4.72 -12.75 -5.24
C SER A 199 -4.79 -11.84 -6.46
N LEU A 200 -4.20 -12.29 -7.56
CA LEU A 200 -4.40 -11.77 -8.92
C LEU A 200 -5.54 -12.49 -9.66
N GLY A 201 -6.20 -13.45 -9.01
CA GLY A 201 -7.29 -14.26 -9.58
C GLY A 201 -7.00 -15.77 -9.55
N LYS A 202 -8.02 -16.55 -9.92
CA LYS A 202 -7.90 -18.02 -10.01
C LYS A 202 -7.00 -18.43 -11.17
N LEU A 203 -6.29 -19.55 -11.03
CA LEU A 203 -5.50 -20.13 -12.11
C LEU A 203 -6.34 -20.57 -13.33
N GLY A 204 -7.63 -20.80 -13.13
CA GLY A 204 -8.57 -21.24 -14.15
C GLY A 204 -9.91 -21.57 -13.50
N ASP A 205 -10.93 -21.78 -14.34
CA ASP A 205 -12.26 -22.11 -13.88
C ASP A 205 -12.26 -23.42 -13.09
N GLY A 206 -12.97 -23.44 -11.96
CA GLY A 206 -13.01 -24.58 -11.04
C GLY A 206 -11.73 -24.82 -10.23
N SER A 207 -10.66 -24.04 -10.43
CA SER A 207 -9.43 -24.17 -9.64
C SER A 207 -9.64 -23.68 -8.19
N GLY A 208 -9.17 -24.47 -7.23
CA GLY A 208 -9.03 -24.06 -5.82
C GLY A 208 -7.79 -23.20 -5.55
N TYR A 209 -7.02 -22.85 -6.58
CA TYR A 209 -5.76 -22.12 -6.49
C TYR A 209 -5.82 -20.75 -7.16
N CYS A 210 -5.20 -19.78 -6.49
CA CYS A 210 -5.12 -18.38 -6.86
C CYS A 210 -3.67 -17.98 -7.12
N VAL A 211 -3.44 -17.09 -8.08
CA VAL A 211 -2.11 -16.54 -8.37
C VAL A 211 -1.83 -15.44 -7.37
N GLY A 212 -0.68 -15.47 -6.69
CA GLY A 212 -0.32 -14.45 -5.71
C GLY A 212 0.23 -13.17 -6.33
N SER A 213 -0.01 -12.03 -5.66
CA SER A 213 0.38 -10.68 -6.09
C SER A 213 1.83 -10.31 -5.75
N VAL A 214 2.51 -11.14 -4.96
CA VAL A 214 3.97 -11.09 -4.78
C VAL A 214 4.62 -11.90 -5.90
N VAL A 215 5.32 -11.26 -6.81
CA VAL A 215 5.91 -11.86 -8.02
C VAL A 215 7.43 -11.85 -7.88
N GLU A 216 8.08 -12.97 -8.25
CA GLU A 216 9.54 -13.02 -8.31
C GLU A 216 10.06 -12.07 -9.39
N THR A 217 11.01 -11.21 -9.03
CA THR A 217 11.81 -10.43 -9.97
C THR A 217 13.25 -10.88 -10.00
N ARG A 218 13.86 -10.83 -11.19
CA ARG A 218 15.30 -11.09 -11.41
C ARG A 218 16.05 -9.80 -11.81
N MET A 219 15.48 -8.64 -11.48
CA MET A 219 16.11 -7.34 -11.67
C MET A 219 17.48 -7.29 -10.98
N GLY A 220 18.44 -6.63 -11.64
CA GLY A 220 19.81 -6.49 -11.12
C GLY A 220 20.63 -7.78 -11.08
N GLN A 221 20.11 -8.94 -11.53
CA GLN A 221 20.85 -10.21 -11.51
C GLN A 221 21.66 -10.46 -12.78
N LYS A 222 21.21 -9.92 -13.92
CA LYS A 222 21.95 -10.01 -15.18
C LYS A 222 23.17 -9.08 -15.12
N ARG A 223 24.29 -9.52 -15.70
CA ARG A 223 25.58 -8.80 -15.64
C ARG A 223 25.49 -7.34 -16.11
N GLU A 224 24.69 -7.09 -17.14
CA GLU A 224 24.42 -5.76 -17.71
C GLU A 224 23.69 -4.80 -16.75
N TRP A 225 23.03 -5.32 -15.71
CA TRP A 225 22.16 -4.56 -14.81
C TRP A 225 22.65 -4.58 -13.36
N LEU A 226 23.83 -5.13 -13.08
CA LEU A 226 24.40 -5.19 -11.73
C LEU A 226 24.58 -3.80 -11.11
N GLU A 227 24.94 -2.81 -11.94
CA GLU A 227 25.18 -1.43 -11.50
C GLU A 227 23.89 -0.66 -11.19
N SER A 228 22.71 -1.21 -11.52
CA SER A 228 21.42 -0.57 -11.23
C SER A 228 21.10 -0.43 -9.73
N GLY A 229 21.79 -1.19 -8.88
CA GLY A 229 21.48 -1.25 -7.44
C GLY A 229 20.17 -1.97 -7.12
N MET A 230 19.45 -2.50 -8.12
CA MET A 230 18.16 -3.18 -7.96
C MET A 230 18.27 -4.65 -7.57
N LYS A 231 19.50 -5.17 -7.44
CA LYS A 231 19.74 -6.52 -6.97
C LYS A 231 19.24 -6.63 -5.51
N ASP A 232 18.43 -7.65 -5.25
CA ASP A 232 17.86 -7.94 -3.92
C ASP A 232 16.94 -6.83 -3.36
N VAL A 233 16.46 -5.92 -4.22
CA VAL A 233 15.50 -4.86 -3.88
C VAL A 233 14.07 -5.33 -4.18
N TRP A 234 13.20 -5.15 -3.20
CA TRP A 234 11.75 -5.29 -3.39
C TRP A 234 11.19 -4.04 -4.06
N VAL A 235 10.19 -4.20 -4.94
CA VAL A 235 9.38 -3.07 -5.42
C VAL A 235 7.99 -3.20 -4.85
N LEU A 236 7.63 -2.28 -3.99
CA LEU A 236 6.28 -2.15 -3.45
C LEU A 236 5.44 -1.40 -4.48
N GLY A 237 4.76 -2.20 -5.32
CA GLY A 237 3.85 -1.71 -6.34
C GLY A 237 2.47 -1.38 -5.81
N GLU A 238 1.56 -1.10 -6.74
CA GLU A 238 0.15 -0.74 -6.51
C GLU A 238 -0.53 -1.53 -5.38
N PRO A 239 -0.39 -2.88 -5.24
CA PRO A 239 -1.05 -3.61 -4.15
C PRO A 239 -0.66 -3.14 -2.74
N PHE A 240 0.54 -2.58 -2.56
CA PHE A 240 0.96 -1.99 -1.29
C PHE A 240 0.19 -0.71 -0.96
N PHE A 241 -0.15 0.11 -1.96
CA PHE A 241 -0.80 1.40 -1.78
C PHE A 241 -2.30 1.29 -1.47
N ARG A 242 -2.92 0.12 -1.69
CA ARG A 242 -4.35 -0.10 -1.45
C ARG A 242 -4.71 0.00 0.02
N GLY A 243 -5.61 0.93 0.35
CA GLY A 243 -6.03 1.18 1.74
C GLY A 243 -5.00 1.92 2.60
N LEU A 244 -3.93 2.43 1.98
CA LEU A 244 -2.93 3.26 2.64
C LEU A 244 -2.89 4.65 2.02
N GLY A 245 -2.63 5.65 2.85
CA GLY A 245 -2.15 6.96 2.41
C GLY A 245 -0.64 6.95 2.40
N VAL A 246 -0.03 7.17 1.22
CA VAL A 246 1.44 7.24 1.09
C VAL A 246 1.83 8.64 0.66
N ALA A 247 2.64 9.32 1.47
CA ALA A 247 3.14 10.66 1.23
C ALA A 247 4.65 10.65 0.99
N PHE A 248 5.11 11.50 0.09
CA PHE A 248 6.48 11.61 -0.37
C PHE A 248 6.93 13.06 -0.17
N ASP A 249 7.83 13.26 0.79
CA ASP A 249 8.32 14.57 1.19
C ASP A 249 9.72 14.77 0.59
N ILE A 250 9.78 15.54 -0.51
CA ILE A 250 11.03 15.77 -1.27
C ILE A 250 12.00 16.62 -0.45
N ASP A 251 11.48 17.59 0.31
CA ASP A 251 12.31 18.52 1.07
C ASP A 251 13.05 17.84 2.23
N LYS A 252 12.45 16.77 2.78
CA LYS A 252 13.02 16.01 3.91
C LYS A 252 13.46 14.60 3.54
N GLU A 253 13.43 14.25 2.26
CA GLU A 253 13.84 12.94 1.73
C GLU A 253 13.25 11.77 2.53
N ARG A 254 11.91 11.74 2.66
CA ARG A 254 11.23 10.73 3.47
C ARG A 254 9.88 10.33 2.90
N VAL A 255 9.47 9.10 3.20
CA VAL A 255 8.17 8.53 2.84
C VAL A 255 7.32 8.33 4.09
N GLY A 256 6.10 8.83 4.07
CA GLY A 256 5.11 8.72 5.13
C GLY A 256 4.05 7.69 4.75
N VAL A 257 3.67 6.83 5.68
CA VAL A 257 2.59 5.85 5.49
C VAL A 257 1.54 6.03 6.58
N ARG A 258 0.26 6.02 6.19
CA ARG A 258 -0.92 6.08 7.06
C ARG A 258 -1.88 4.98 6.66
N MET A 259 -2.52 4.35 7.66
CA MET A 259 -3.69 3.48 7.44
C MET A 259 -4.94 4.34 7.50
N TYR A 260 -5.90 4.07 6.62
CA TYR A 260 -7.25 4.63 6.68
C TYR A 260 -8.23 3.59 7.22
#